data_AF-A0A9W9ZYE1-F1
#
_entry.id   AF-A0A9W9ZYE1-F1
#
_cell.length_a   1.000
_cell.length_b   1.000
_cell.length_c   1.000
_cell.angle_alpha   90.00
_cell.angle_beta   90.00
_cell.angle_gamma   90.00
#
_symmetry.space_group_name_H-M   'P 1'
#
loop_
_entity.id
_entity.type
_entity.pdbx_description
1 polymer ?
#
loop_
_entity_poly.entity_id
_entity_poly.type
_entity_poly.pdbx_seq_one_letter_code
_entity_poly.pdbx_strand_id
1 'polypeptide(L)'
;NLKIGCFAESPLNREFRASPGDYRPWTLTPYDCVKLCGNLNYNFAALQNGNLCFCASTFNSSQEKSSNCNTNCTGDKSYHCGGTWANLVYNSSSYADKLAINYFSPLAVFEWVNLTAGFVNRSDSGLRVSFDIGDENGESPGNSSEFNFIASYWGEMTVKAQPLNVIAKLDYSQRDIYIQAKPGRAELNCPSVVRTAEAFKCTAKINEGTSLAATWSFQNGFKRNISLLP
;
A
#
# COMPACT_ATOMS: atom_id res chain seq x y z
N ASN A 1 16.61 16.48 2.49
CA ASN A 1 18.03 16.11 2.29
C ASN A 1 18.20 14.68 2.79
N LEU A 2 18.53 13.72 1.92
CA LEU A 2 18.60 12.29 2.26
C LEU A 2 19.98 11.86 2.78
N LYS A 3 20.99 12.73 2.65
CA LYS A 3 22.37 12.44 3.09
C LYS A 3 22.42 12.35 4.62
N ILE A 4 22.94 11.23 5.12
CA ILE A 4 23.15 11.00 6.56
C ILE A 4 24.55 11.46 6.96
N GLY A 5 25.58 11.06 6.22
CA GLY A 5 26.96 11.41 6.58
C GLY A 5 28.02 10.63 5.81
N CYS A 6 29.28 10.88 6.18
CA CYS A 6 30.44 10.15 5.69
C CYS A 6 31.06 9.35 6.84
N PHE A 7 31.29 8.06 6.61
CA PHE A 7 31.72 7.12 7.64
C PHE A 7 32.88 6.26 7.12
N ALA A 8 33.82 5.94 8.00
CA ALA A 8 34.91 5.04 7.67
C ALA A 8 34.37 3.62 7.48
N GLU A 9 34.84 2.93 6.45
CA GLU A 9 34.53 1.53 6.18
C GLU A 9 35.69 0.65 6.65
N SER A 10 35.40 -0.41 7.39
CA SER A 10 36.40 -1.38 7.83
C SER A 10 36.29 -2.66 7.01
N PRO A 11 37.38 -3.13 6.38
CA PRO A 11 37.37 -4.40 5.65
C PRO A 11 37.02 -5.60 6.55
N LEU A 12 37.27 -5.50 7.86
CA LEU A 12 36.99 -6.57 8.83
C LEU A 12 35.54 -6.56 9.33
N ASN A 13 34.90 -5.38 9.37
CA ASN A 13 33.57 -5.18 9.97
C ASN A 13 32.62 -4.41 9.04
N ARG A 14 32.51 -4.87 7.79
CA ARG A 14 31.67 -4.22 6.78
C ARG A 14 30.19 -4.28 7.13
N GLU A 15 29.51 -3.13 7.22
CA GLU A 15 28.05 -3.07 7.40
C GLU A 15 27.29 -3.06 6.06
N PHE A 16 27.87 -2.42 5.05
CA PHE A 16 27.28 -2.33 3.71
C PHE A 16 27.79 -3.45 2.79
N ARG A 17 27.13 -4.61 2.82
CA ARG A 17 27.55 -5.83 2.08
C ARG A 17 26.69 -6.16 0.86
N ALA A 18 25.46 -5.67 0.81
CA ALA A 18 24.55 -6.00 -0.29
C ALA A 18 24.80 -5.05 -1.47
N SER A 19 25.04 -5.58 -2.67
CA SER A 19 24.95 -4.81 -3.91
C SER A 19 23.48 -4.81 -4.36
N PRO A 20 22.90 -3.68 -4.80
CA PRO A 20 21.55 -3.68 -5.33
C PRO A 20 21.42 -4.38 -6.69
N GLY A 21 22.52 -4.68 -7.38
CA GLY A 21 22.46 -5.11 -8.78
C GLY A 21 21.97 -4.00 -9.71
N ASP A 22 21.89 -4.29 -11.01
CA ASP A 22 21.31 -3.45 -12.07
C ASP A 22 21.74 -1.97 -12.19
N TYR A 23 22.72 -1.52 -11.41
CA TYR A 23 23.35 -0.21 -11.58
C TYR A 23 24.55 -0.28 -12.54
N ARG A 24 24.89 0.86 -13.14
CA ARG A 24 26.02 0.99 -14.07
C ARG A 24 27.17 1.73 -13.38
N PRO A 25 28.30 1.06 -13.05
CA PRO A 25 29.41 1.69 -12.34
C PRO A 25 30.04 2.89 -13.04
N TRP A 26 29.96 2.97 -14.38
CA TRP A 26 30.50 4.06 -15.20
C TRP A 26 29.58 5.28 -15.30
N THR A 27 28.32 5.17 -14.88
CA THR A 27 27.36 6.28 -14.87
C THR A 27 26.64 6.39 -13.53
N LEU A 28 27.31 6.03 -12.43
CA LEU A 28 26.70 5.99 -11.11
C LEU A 28 26.51 7.41 -10.58
N THR A 29 25.32 7.70 -10.07
CA THR A 29 25.01 8.89 -9.27
C THR A 29 24.47 8.48 -7.88
N PRO A 30 24.43 9.40 -6.90
CA PRO A 30 23.79 9.12 -5.61
C PRO A 30 22.32 8.72 -5.77
N TYR A 31 21.61 9.33 -6.72
CA TYR A 31 20.21 9.03 -7.00
C TYR A 31 20.02 7.56 -7.41
N ASP A 32 20.86 7.04 -8.30
CA ASP A 32 20.76 5.64 -8.76
C ASP A 32 20.90 4.67 -7.58
N CYS A 33 21.91 4.89 -6.73
CA CYS A 33 22.18 4.01 -5.60
C CYS A 33 21.05 4.07 -4.55
N VAL A 34 20.61 5.28 -4.20
CA VAL A 34 19.51 5.49 -3.25
C VAL A 34 18.22 4.87 -3.76
N LYS A 35 17.90 5.07 -5.03
CA LYS A 35 16.70 4.52 -5.66
C LYS A 35 16.72 3.00 -5.66
N LEU A 36 17.82 2.38 -6.11
CA LEU A 36 17.91 0.93 -6.20
C LEU A 36 17.88 0.25 -4.83
N CYS A 37 18.61 0.78 -3.84
CA CYS A 37 18.54 0.25 -2.48
C CYS A 37 17.15 0.43 -1.86
N GLY A 38 16.49 1.56 -2.12
CA GLY A 38 15.10 1.79 -1.71
C GLY A 38 14.16 0.76 -2.32
N ASN A 39 14.20 0.57 -3.64
CA ASN A 39 13.37 -0.40 -4.37
C ASN A 39 13.50 -1.83 -3.83
N LEU A 40 14.66 -2.18 -3.28
CA LEU A 40 14.93 -3.47 -2.63
C LEU A 40 14.60 -3.50 -1.13
N ASN A 41 13.86 -2.51 -0.62
CA ASN A 41 13.46 -2.34 0.77
C ASN A 41 14.64 -2.25 1.76
N TYR A 42 15.79 -1.74 1.32
CA TYR A 42 16.87 -1.35 2.23
C TYR A 42 16.65 0.09 2.72
N ASN A 43 16.90 0.31 4.01
CA ASN A 43 16.74 1.62 4.65
C ASN A 43 17.89 2.58 4.33
N PHE A 44 19.05 2.03 3.97
CA PHE A 44 20.26 2.79 3.73
C PHE A 44 20.94 2.40 2.42
N ALA A 45 21.48 3.41 1.75
CA ALA A 45 22.37 3.27 0.61
C ALA A 45 23.74 3.89 0.93
N ALA A 46 24.82 3.25 0.49
CA ALA A 46 26.18 3.71 0.65
C ALA A 46 26.90 3.73 -0.69
N LEU A 47 27.44 4.89 -1.04
CA LEU A 47 28.33 5.04 -2.19
C LEU A 47 29.78 5.01 -1.71
N GLN A 48 30.62 4.28 -2.46
CA GLN A 48 32.02 4.07 -2.13
C GLN A 48 32.88 4.18 -3.39
N ASN A 49 34.08 4.76 -3.24
CA ASN A 49 35.11 4.81 -4.28
C ASN A 49 34.67 5.44 -5.63
N GLY A 50 33.60 6.24 -5.65
CA GLY A 50 33.11 6.93 -6.85
C GLY A 50 32.18 6.10 -7.74
N ASN A 51 32.30 4.78 -7.73
CA ASN A 51 31.65 3.88 -8.68
C ASN A 51 30.98 2.65 -8.07
N LEU A 52 31.01 2.50 -6.74
CA LEU A 52 30.39 1.38 -6.05
C LEU A 52 29.15 1.83 -5.29
N CYS A 53 28.14 0.97 -5.30
CA CYS A 53 26.88 1.14 -4.57
C CYS A 53 26.60 -0.09 -3.70
N PHE A 54 26.20 0.16 -2.45
CA PHE A 54 25.85 -0.86 -1.48
C PHE A 54 24.59 -0.47 -0.70
N CYS A 55 23.87 -1.47 -0.20
CA CYS A 55 22.64 -1.33 0.57
C CYS A 55 22.77 -1.98 1.96
N ALA A 56 22.02 -1.47 2.93
CA ALA A 56 21.89 -2.08 4.25
C ALA A 56 20.51 -1.79 4.87
N SER A 57 19.96 -2.76 5.61
CA SER A 57 18.68 -2.58 6.31
C SER A 57 18.89 -1.90 7.66
N THR A 58 20.06 -2.08 8.26
CA THR A 58 20.50 -1.45 9.50
C THR A 58 21.88 -0.83 9.27
N PHE A 59 22.15 0.27 9.95
CA PHE A 59 23.42 0.98 9.89
C PHE A 59 23.67 1.64 11.24
N ASN A 60 24.84 1.39 11.85
CA ASN A 60 25.21 2.03 13.10
C ASN A 60 25.85 3.39 12.83
N SER A 61 25.06 4.46 12.96
CA SER A 61 25.54 5.82 12.77
C SER A 61 26.55 6.30 13.82
N SER A 62 26.81 5.49 14.87
CA SER A 62 27.89 5.74 15.85
C SER A 62 29.28 5.37 15.32
N GLN A 63 29.36 4.82 14.10
CA GLN A 63 30.63 4.57 13.44
C GLN A 63 31.50 5.83 13.33
N GLU A 64 32.81 5.61 13.22
CA GLU A 64 33.78 6.67 13.05
C GLU A 64 33.46 7.49 11.79
N LYS A 65 33.28 8.79 11.98
CA LYS A 65 33.07 9.71 10.86
C LYS A 65 34.34 9.81 10.03
N SER A 66 34.19 9.81 8.72
CA SER A 66 35.30 10.04 7.80
C SER A 66 35.12 11.39 7.11
N SER A 67 36.22 11.99 6.71
CA SER A 67 36.25 13.13 5.78
C SER A 67 36.56 12.70 4.35
N ASN A 68 36.85 11.41 4.12
CA ASN A 68 37.30 10.86 2.84
C ASN A 68 36.13 10.51 1.89
N CYS A 69 35.03 11.27 1.90
CA CYS A 69 33.91 11.09 0.97
C CYS A 69 33.90 12.15 -0.13
N ASN A 70 35.05 12.42 -0.73
CA ASN A 70 35.23 13.48 -1.73
C ASN A 70 35.50 12.92 -3.13
N THR A 71 35.43 11.59 -3.33
CA THR A 71 35.58 11.00 -4.66
C THR A 71 34.36 11.34 -5.50
N ASN A 72 34.59 11.97 -6.66
CA ASN A 72 33.52 12.32 -7.57
C ASN A 72 32.82 11.08 -8.12
N CYS A 73 31.51 11.21 -8.32
CA CYS A 73 30.72 10.17 -8.96
C CYS A 73 31.09 10.01 -10.44
N THR A 74 30.99 8.79 -10.96
CA THR A 74 31.27 8.49 -12.37
C THR A 74 30.22 9.02 -13.33
N GLY A 75 28.94 9.05 -12.91
CA GLY A 75 27.84 9.57 -13.72
C GLY A 75 27.69 11.08 -13.71
N ASP A 76 28.08 11.74 -12.62
CA ASP A 76 28.02 13.19 -12.49
C ASP A 76 29.04 13.72 -11.48
N LYS A 77 30.06 14.42 -11.99
CA LYS A 77 31.18 14.93 -11.17
C LYS A 77 30.79 16.08 -10.24
N SER A 78 29.56 16.60 -10.32
CA SER A 78 29.05 17.59 -9.36
C SER A 78 28.69 16.97 -8.00
N TYR A 79 28.57 15.63 -7.94
CA TYR A 79 28.31 14.88 -6.73
C TYR A 79 29.54 14.07 -6.28
N HIS A 80 29.58 13.79 -4.97
CA HIS A 80 30.54 12.85 -4.38
C HIS A 80 29.87 11.50 -4.12
N CYS A 81 30.65 10.42 -4.28
CA CYS A 81 30.21 9.03 -4.20
C CYS A 81 31.13 8.24 -3.25
N GLY A 82 31.37 8.79 -2.06
CA GLY A 82 32.23 8.19 -1.03
C GLY A 82 33.71 8.40 -1.32
N GLY A 83 34.53 7.44 -0.89
CA GLY A 83 35.95 7.37 -1.22
C GLY A 83 36.57 6.05 -0.82
N THR A 84 37.89 5.95 -0.91
CA THR A 84 38.61 4.72 -0.55
C THR A 84 38.40 4.42 0.93
N TRP A 85 37.80 3.26 1.23
CA TRP A 85 37.42 2.87 2.59
C TRP A 85 36.53 3.89 3.33
N ALA A 86 35.71 4.63 2.59
CA ALA A 86 34.76 5.58 3.17
C ALA A 86 33.43 5.55 2.42
N ASN A 87 32.35 5.44 3.18
CA ASN A 87 30.99 5.38 2.67
C ASN A 87 30.30 6.72 2.83
N LEU A 88 29.78 7.24 1.72
CA LEU A 88 28.81 8.33 1.77
C LEU A 88 27.41 7.73 1.87
N VAL A 89 26.79 7.87 3.05
CA VAL A 89 25.57 7.16 3.42
C VAL A 89 24.34 8.06 3.26
N TYR A 90 23.28 7.50 2.70
CA TYR A 90 21.99 8.13 2.45
C TYR A 90 20.85 7.28 3.02
N ASN A 91 19.77 7.93 3.43
CA ASN A 91 18.50 7.28 3.68
C ASN A 91 17.84 6.92 2.33
N SER A 92 17.53 5.65 2.12
CA SER A 92 16.85 5.13 0.92
C SER A 92 15.41 4.69 1.16
N SER A 93 14.89 4.75 2.39
CA SER A 93 13.54 4.28 2.71
C SER A 93 12.45 5.09 2.01
N SER A 94 12.71 6.34 1.64
CA SER A 94 11.78 7.16 0.85
C SER A 94 11.58 6.66 -0.58
N TYR A 95 12.50 5.82 -1.08
CA TYR A 95 12.42 5.17 -2.39
C TYR A 95 12.00 3.70 -2.29
N ALA A 96 11.51 3.24 -1.14
CA ALA A 96 10.83 1.96 -1.08
C ALA A 96 9.69 1.94 -2.10
N ASP A 97 9.74 0.98 -3.04
CA ASP A 97 8.73 0.79 -4.07
C ASP A 97 7.42 0.37 -3.37
N LYS A 98 6.60 1.36 -3.00
CA LYS A 98 5.31 1.09 -2.36
C LYS A 98 4.29 0.77 -3.46
N LEU A 99 3.81 -0.47 -3.50
CA LEU A 99 2.66 -0.85 -4.31
C LEU A 99 1.39 -0.33 -3.62
N ALA A 100 0.52 0.35 -4.36
CA ALA A 100 -0.78 0.80 -3.88
C ALA A 100 -1.89 0.14 -4.67
N ILE A 101 -2.91 -0.35 -3.97
CA ILE A 101 -4.17 -0.82 -4.57
C ILE A 101 -5.11 0.37 -4.67
N ASN A 102 -5.77 0.55 -5.82
CA ASN A 102 -6.74 1.60 -6.09
C ASN A 102 -8.06 0.98 -6.55
N TYR A 103 -9.16 1.65 -6.23
CA TYR A 103 -10.51 1.29 -6.62
C TYR A 103 -11.41 2.54 -6.61
N PHE A 104 -12.55 2.45 -7.28
CA PHE A 104 -13.56 3.51 -7.28
C PHE A 104 -14.66 3.18 -6.27
N SER A 105 -14.95 4.10 -5.35
CA SER A 105 -16.04 3.99 -4.38
C SER A 105 -17.24 4.86 -4.80
N PRO A 106 -18.49 4.50 -4.42
CA PRO A 106 -18.88 3.35 -3.60
C PRO A 106 -18.85 2.03 -4.37
N LEU A 107 -18.67 0.92 -3.63
CA LEU A 107 -18.77 -0.44 -4.16
C LEU A 107 -20.11 -1.06 -3.74
N ALA A 108 -20.71 -1.89 -4.60
CA ALA A 108 -21.97 -2.55 -4.32
C ALA A 108 -21.96 -4.03 -4.71
N VAL A 109 -22.77 -4.82 -4.01
CA VAL A 109 -22.99 -6.24 -4.35
C VAL A 109 -23.60 -6.38 -5.74
N PHE A 110 -23.21 -7.45 -6.45
CA PHE A 110 -23.64 -7.75 -7.83
C PHE A 110 -23.29 -6.69 -8.88
N GLU A 111 -22.40 -5.75 -8.54
CA GLU A 111 -21.83 -4.77 -9.46
C GLU A 111 -20.33 -5.07 -9.66
N TRP A 112 -19.77 -4.64 -10.79
CA TRP A 112 -18.35 -4.84 -11.08
C TRP A 112 -17.47 -4.00 -10.16
N VAL A 113 -16.59 -4.69 -9.42
CA VAL A 113 -15.49 -4.06 -8.69
C VAL A 113 -14.26 -4.08 -9.58
N ASN A 114 -13.67 -2.92 -9.80
CA ASN A 114 -12.44 -2.78 -10.60
C ASN A 114 -11.31 -2.36 -9.66
N LEU A 115 -10.32 -3.24 -9.51
CA LEU A 115 -9.11 -3.02 -8.73
C LEU A 115 -7.95 -2.75 -9.68
N THR A 116 -7.11 -1.78 -9.33
CA THR A 116 -5.83 -1.56 -10.01
C THR A 116 -4.71 -1.47 -8.99
N ALA A 117 -3.51 -1.89 -9.38
CA ALA A 117 -2.33 -1.80 -8.53
C ALA A 117 -1.19 -1.11 -9.27
N GLY A 118 -0.49 -0.21 -8.57
CA GLY A 118 0.63 0.53 -9.16
C GLY A 118 1.61 1.02 -8.11
N PHE A 119 2.86 1.19 -8.50
CA PHE A 119 3.86 1.78 -7.62
C PHE A 119 3.62 3.28 -7.48
N VAL A 120 3.66 3.78 -6.25
CA VAL A 120 3.37 5.19 -5.95
C VAL A 120 4.39 6.13 -6.61
N ASN A 121 5.65 5.74 -6.67
CA ASN A 121 6.77 6.58 -7.13
C ASN A 121 7.38 6.10 -8.45
N ARG A 122 6.73 5.16 -9.15
CA ARG A 122 7.27 4.54 -10.35
C ARG A 122 6.14 4.08 -11.28
N SER A 123 6.29 4.35 -12.57
CA SER A 123 5.45 3.73 -13.59
C SER A 123 6.12 2.44 -14.08
N ASP A 124 5.35 1.36 -14.13
CA ASP A 124 5.78 0.09 -14.69
C ASP A 124 4.70 -0.44 -15.62
N SER A 125 4.91 -0.23 -16.93
CA SER A 125 3.95 -0.60 -17.97
C SER A 125 3.79 -2.11 -18.15
N GLY A 126 4.68 -2.92 -17.56
CA GLY A 126 4.62 -4.37 -17.63
C GLY A 126 4.23 -5.02 -16.30
N LEU A 127 3.79 -4.25 -15.31
CA LEU A 127 3.51 -4.74 -13.96
C LEU A 127 2.44 -5.84 -13.97
N ARG A 128 2.79 -6.97 -13.36
CA ARG A 128 1.90 -8.12 -13.15
C ARG A 128 1.66 -8.29 -11.66
N VAL A 129 0.40 -8.40 -11.26
CA VAL A 129 0.00 -8.43 -9.85
C VAL A 129 -0.96 -9.58 -9.59
N SER A 130 -0.62 -10.45 -8.65
CA SER A 130 -1.59 -11.40 -8.07
C SER A 130 -2.43 -10.66 -7.04
N PHE A 131 -3.75 -10.68 -7.20
CA PHE A 131 -4.69 -10.13 -6.23
C PHE A 131 -5.35 -11.26 -5.45
N ASP A 132 -5.44 -11.12 -4.14
CA ASP A 132 -6.19 -12.02 -3.25
C ASP A 132 -7.26 -11.19 -2.52
N ILE A 133 -8.53 -11.51 -2.75
CA ILE A 133 -9.67 -10.81 -2.16
C ILE A 133 -10.20 -11.48 -0.88
N GLY A 134 -9.57 -12.57 -0.43
CA GLY A 134 -9.87 -13.23 0.84
C GLY A 134 -11.22 -13.96 0.88
N ASP A 135 -11.78 -14.31 -0.27
CA ASP A 135 -13.15 -14.82 -0.42
C ASP A 135 -13.23 -16.31 -0.75
N GLU A 136 -12.10 -17.00 -0.60
CA GLU A 136 -11.92 -18.42 -0.91
C GLU A 136 -12.07 -18.78 -2.41
N ASN A 137 -12.33 -17.82 -3.30
CA ASN A 137 -12.38 -18.04 -4.76
C ASN A 137 -10.98 -18.06 -5.41
N GLY A 138 -9.93 -17.90 -4.61
CA GLY A 138 -8.53 -17.99 -5.03
C GLY A 138 -7.93 -16.67 -5.50
N GLU A 139 -6.68 -16.75 -5.95
CA GLU A 139 -5.92 -15.60 -6.44
C GLU A 139 -6.25 -15.24 -7.89
N SER A 140 -6.06 -13.98 -8.26
CA SER A 140 -6.17 -13.54 -9.64
C SER A 140 -5.10 -14.19 -10.54
N PRO A 141 -5.31 -14.22 -11.88
CA PRO A 141 -4.36 -14.84 -12.81
C PRO A 141 -2.96 -14.20 -12.86
N GLY A 142 -2.76 -13.02 -12.25
CA GLY A 142 -1.46 -12.37 -12.23
C GLY A 142 -0.90 -11.99 -13.61
N ASN A 143 -1.77 -11.74 -14.59
CA ASN A 143 -1.38 -11.39 -15.97
C ASN A 143 -1.39 -9.87 -16.24
N SER A 144 -2.01 -9.09 -15.36
CA SER A 144 -2.18 -7.64 -15.45
C SER A 144 -1.96 -6.98 -14.08
N SER A 145 -1.93 -5.65 -14.06
CA SER A 145 -2.02 -4.81 -12.85
C SER A 145 -3.46 -4.46 -12.48
N GLU A 146 -4.44 -4.97 -13.25
CA GLU A 146 -5.87 -4.76 -13.07
C GLU A 146 -6.56 -6.09 -12.75
N PHE A 147 -7.56 -6.04 -11.87
CA PHE A 147 -8.38 -7.19 -11.53
C PHE A 147 -9.84 -6.78 -11.31
N ASN A 148 -10.74 -7.46 -12.01
CA ASN A 148 -12.16 -7.18 -11.96
C ASN A 148 -12.91 -8.39 -11.44
N PHE A 149 -13.82 -8.17 -10.49
CA PHE A 149 -14.66 -9.22 -9.93
C PHE A 149 -16.05 -8.70 -9.59
N ILE A 150 -16.98 -9.62 -9.36
CA ILE A 150 -18.33 -9.30 -8.87
C ILE A 150 -18.44 -9.82 -7.45
N ALA A 151 -18.72 -8.94 -6.50
CA ALA A 151 -18.90 -9.33 -5.11
C ALA A 151 -20.31 -9.86 -4.84
N SER A 152 -20.40 -11.01 -4.19
CA SER A 152 -21.66 -11.64 -3.77
C SER A 152 -22.02 -11.38 -2.31
N TYR A 153 -21.11 -10.78 -1.54
CA TYR A 153 -21.27 -10.47 -0.12
C TYR A 153 -20.93 -8.99 0.13
N TRP A 154 -21.56 -8.43 1.17
CA TRP A 154 -21.36 -7.05 1.60
C TRP A 154 -20.56 -7.00 2.90
N GLY A 155 -20.00 -5.83 3.21
CA GLY A 155 -19.17 -5.62 4.39
C GLY A 155 -17.75 -5.22 4.06
N GLU A 156 -16.91 -5.25 5.08
CA GLU A 156 -15.48 -4.96 4.96
C GLU A 156 -14.72 -6.20 4.49
N MET A 157 -13.80 -6.01 3.55
CA MET A 157 -12.91 -7.05 3.06
C MET A 157 -11.50 -6.47 2.88
N THR A 158 -10.49 -7.31 3.08
CA THR A 158 -9.10 -6.94 2.88
C THR A 158 -8.61 -7.51 1.55
N VAL A 159 -8.30 -6.63 0.60
CA VAL A 159 -7.68 -7.00 -0.67
C VAL A 159 -6.18 -6.98 -0.50
N LYS A 160 -5.49 -8.04 -0.93
CA LYS A 160 -4.02 -8.11 -1.02
C LYS A 160 -3.58 -8.09 -2.49
N ALA A 161 -2.41 -7.52 -2.74
CA ALA A 161 -1.81 -7.40 -4.06
C ALA A 161 -0.30 -7.69 -3.98
N GLN A 162 0.16 -8.70 -4.71
CA GLN A 162 1.57 -9.09 -4.76
C GLN A 162 2.14 -8.91 -6.18
N PRO A 163 3.24 -8.14 -6.33
CA PRO A 163 3.88 -7.96 -7.64
C PRO A 163 4.67 -9.23 -8.03
N LEU A 164 4.48 -9.74 -9.25
CA LEU A 164 5.03 -11.02 -9.70
C LEU A 164 6.32 -10.89 -10.54
N ASN A 165 6.56 -9.73 -11.16
CA ASN A 165 7.66 -9.52 -12.10
C ASN A 165 8.67 -8.47 -11.62
N VAL A 166 8.76 -8.25 -10.30
CA VAL A 166 9.73 -7.33 -9.70
C VAL A 166 10.81 -8.13 -8.99
N ILE A 167 12.07 -7.70 -9.13
CA ILE A 167 13.26 -8.36 -8.58
C ILE A 167 13.17 -8.36 -7.05
N ALA A 168 12.84 -9.54 -6.52
CA ALA A 168 12.98 -10.05 -5.15
C ALA A 168 12.66 -9.07 -4.00
N LYS A 169 11.65 -9.46 -3.18
CA LYS A 169 11.40 -9.05 -1.79
C LYS A 169 10.44 -7.89 -1.52
N LEU A 170 9.57 -7.55 -2.46
CA LEU A 170 8.36 -6.79 -2.13
C LEU A 170 7.32 -7.76 -1.56
N ASP A 171 6.95 -7.52 -0.30
CA ASP A 171 5.81 -8.17 0.33
C ASP A 171 4.50 -7.75 -0.38
N TYR A 172 3.39 -8.38 -0.01
CA TYR A 172 2.09 -7.95 -0.53
C TYR A 172 1.70 -6.59 0.06
N SER A 173 1.01 -5.78 -0.75
CA SER A 173 0.28 -4.61 -0.26
C SER A 173 -1.15 -5.03 0.09
N GLN A 174 -1.74 -4.44 1.12
CA GLN A 174 -3.13 -4.68 1.48
C GLN A 174 -3.95 -3.39 1.55
N ARG A 175 -5.24 -3.49 1.26
CA ARG A 175 -6.19 -2.38 1.36
C ARG A 175 -7.58 -2.91 1.71
N ASP A 176 -8.18 -2.30 2.73
CA ASP A 176 -9.56 -2.60 3.10
C ASP A 176 -10.52 -1.84 2.19
N ILE A 177 -11.54 -2.54 1.70
CA ILE A 177 -12.63 -1.99 0.88
C ILE A 177 -13.96 -2.37 1.51
N TYR A 178 -14.98 -1.54 1.29
CA TYR A 178 -16.31 -1.74 1.86
C TYR A 178 -17.34 -1.88 0.76
N ILE A 179 -18.00 -3.04 0.70
CA ILE A 179 -19.01 -3.37 -0.29
C ILE A 179 -20.39 -3.16 0.31
N GLN A 180 -21.21 -2.36 -0.36
CA GLN A 180 -22.53 -1.97 0.11
C GLN A 180 -23.60 -2.89 -0.46
N ALA A 181 -24.60 -3.20 0.38
CA ALA A 181 -25.85 -3.79 -0.07
C ALA A 181 -26.93 -2.71 -0.07
N LYS A 182 -27.70 -2.65 -1.16
CA LYS A 182 -28.91 -1.81 -1.20
C LYS A 182 -29.91 -2.35 -0.17
N PRO A 183 -30.69 -1.48 0.50
CA PRO A 183 -31.74 -1.93 1.40
C PRO A 183 -32.71 -2.87 0.68
N GLY A 184 -32.86 -4.07 1.22
CA GLY A 184 -33.87 -5.01 0.77
C GLY A 184 -35.28 -4.56 1.15
N ARG A 185 -36.27 -5.39 0.82
CA ARG A 185 -37.65 -5.13 1.21
C ARG A 185 -37.78 -5.11 2.73
N ALA A 186 -38.42 -4.07 3.25
CA ALA A 186 -38.80 -3.98 4.66
C ALA A 186 -40.11 -4.73 4.92
N GLU A 187 -40.11 -5.61 5.92
CA GLU A 187 -41.30 -6.26 6.45
C GLU A 187 -41.76 -5.52 7.70
N LEU A 188 -43.01 -5.05 7.68
CA LEU A 188 -43.60 -4.35 8.81
C LEU A 188 -44.58 -5.27 9.54
N ASN A 189 -44.26 -5.57 10.80
CA ASN A 189 -45.14 -6.32 11.68
C ASN A 189 -45.74 -5.38 12.73
N CYS A 190 -47.04 -5.10 12.61
CA CYS A 190 -47.83 -4.28 13.51
C CYS A 190 -49.10 -5.04 13.91
N PRO A 191 -49.63 -4.83 15.13
CA PRO A 191 -50.98 -5.26 15.45
C PRO A 191 -51.99 -4.65 14.47
N SER A 192 -52.92 -5.47 13.98
CA SER A 192 -53.97 -5.02 13.05
C SER A 192 -55.03 -4.13 13.71
N VAL A 193 -55.15 -4.24 15.04
CA VAL A 193 -56.09 -3.46 15.86
C VAL A 193 -55.41 -3.12 17.19
N VAL A 194 -55.54 -1.87 17.62
CA VAL A 194 -55.07 -1.37 18.91
C VAL A 194 -56.14 -0.48 19.54
N ARG A 195 -56.19 -0.43 20.87
CA ARG A 195 -57.11 0.49 21.57
C ARG A 195 -56.57 1.92 21.54
N THR A 196 -57.48 2.87 21.50
CA THR A 196 -57.13 4.29 21.58
C THR A 196 -56.36 4.58 22.87
N ALA A 197 -55.30 5.38 22.76
CA ALA A 197 -54.42 5.77 23.86
C ALA A 197 -53.60 4.63 24.51
N GLU A 198 -53.64 3.40 23.99
CA GLU A 198 -52.71 2.34 24.39
C GLU A 198 -51.44 2.37 23.53
N ALA A 199 -50.28 2.18 24.18
CA ALA A 199 -49.02 2.03 23.48
C ALA A 199 -48.96 0.69 22.75
N PHE A 200 -48.43 0.68 21.54
CA PHE A 200 -48.22 -0.53 20.76
C PHE A 200 -46.83 -0.54 20.13
N LYS A 201 -46.34 -1.73 19.76
CA LYS A 201 -45.05 -1.91 19.12
C LYS A 201 -45.26 -2.39 17.69
N CYS A 202 -44.67 -1.67 16.74
CA CYS A 202 -44.43 -2.16 15.40
C CYS A 202 -42.95 -2.50 15.24
N THR A 203 -42.66 -3.58 14.53
CA THR A 203 -41.28 -3.98 14.22
C THR A 203 -41.09 -3.94 12.71
N ALA A 204 -40.09 -3.20 12.25
CA ALA A 204 -39.65 -3.24 10.86
C ALA A 204 -38.41 -4.13 10.78
N LYS A 205 -38.45 -5.16 9.93
CA LYS A 205 -37.33 -6.04 9.65
C LYS A 205 -36.83 -5.77 8.23
N ILE A 206 -35.53 -5.52 8.09
CA ILE A 206 -34.86 -5.36 6.80
C ILE A 206 -33.85 -6.50 6.72
N ASN A 207 -34.05 -7.42 5.78
CA ASN A 207 -33.22 -8.63 5.70
C ASN A 207 -31.90 -8.41 4.95
N GLU A 208 -31.77 -7.30 4.21
CA GLU A 208 -30.62 -7.01 3.36
C GLU A 208 -30.29 -5.51 3.41
N GLY A 209 -29.00 -5.17 3.38
CA GLY A 209 -28.54 -3.81 3.19
C GLY A 209 -27.53 -3.34 4.24
N THR A 210 -26.74 -2.34 3.86
CA THR A 210 -25.67 -1.77 4.69
C THR A 210 -25.92 -0.30 5.01
N SER A 211 -25.42 0.18 6.15
CA SER A 211 -25.55 1.60 6.59
C SER A 211 -27.01 2.09 6.53
N LEU A 212 -27.92 1.24 7.00
CA LEU A 212 -29.34 1.47 6.85
C LEU A 212 -29.81 2.64 7.73
N ALA A 213 -30.68 3.47 7.16
CA ALA A 213 -31.46 4.48 7.89
C ALA A 213 -32.94 4.24 7.63
N ALA A 214 -33.77 4.37 8.66
CA ALA A 214 -35.21 4.22 8.55
C ALA A 214 -35.96 5.49 8.96
N THR A 215 -36.97 5.85 8.20
CA THR A 215 -37.92 6.91 8.55
C THR A 215 -39.32 6.33 8.57
N TRP A 216 -39.98 6.42 9.72
CA TRP A 216 -41.39 6.08 9.86
C TRP A 216 -42.23 7.25 9.39
N SER A 217 -43.10 7.00 8.42
CA SER A 217 -44.07 7.99 7.93
C SER A 217 -45.47 7.54 8.33
N PHE A 218 -46.22 8.45 8.95
CA PHE A 218 -47.59 8.21 9.41
C PHE A 218 -48.58 8.90 8.49
N GLN A 219 -49.83 8.43 8.46
CA GLN A 219 -50.88 8.97 7.57
C GLN A 219 -51.18 10.45 7.82
N ASN A 220 -50.97 10.93 9.05
CA ASN A 220 -51.12 12.35 9.41
C ASN A 220 -49.94 13.23 8.94
N GLY A 221 -49.02 12.69 8.14
CA GLY A 221 -47.84 13.39 7.64
C GLY A 221 -46.68 13.49 8.63
N PHE A 222 -46.85 13.01 9.87
CA PHE A 222 -45.76 12.96 10.85
C PHE A 222 -44.67 12.00 10.37
N LYS A 223 -43.41 12.38 10.58
CA LYS A 223 -42.24 11.56 10.26
C LYS A 223 -41.34 11.42 11.47
N ARG A 224 -40.82 10.22 11.70
CA ARG A 224 -39.86 9.95 12.76
C ARG A 224 -38.67 9.17 12.20
N ASN A 225 -37.49 9.76 12.27
CA ASN A 225 -36.25 9.05 11.97
C ASN A 225 -35.96 8.07 13.10
N ILE A 226 -35.54 6.86 12.74
CA ILE A 226 -35.15 5.84 13.70
C ILE A 226 -33.76 5.34 13.33
N SER A 227 -32.87 5.32 14.32
CA SER A 227 -31.60 4.63 14.24
C SER A 227 -31.87 3.13 14.21
N LEU A 228 -31.45 2.48 13.13
CA LEU A 228 -31.47 1.02 13.08
C LEU A 228 -30.34 0.50 13.96
N LEU A 229 -30.70 -0.37 14.90
CA LEU A 229 -29.71 -1.11 15.68
C LEU A 229 -29.11 -2.19 14.77
N PRO A 230 -27.78 -2.41 14.81
CA PRO A 230 -27.12 -3.47 14.05
C PRO A 230 -27.60 -4.87 14.45
#